data_AF-A0A9P5GDI3-F1
#
_entry.id   AF-A0A9P5GDI3-F1
#
_cell.length_a   1.000
_cell.length_b   1.000
_cell.length_c   1.000
_cell.angle_alpha   90.00
_cell.angle_beta   90.00
_cell.angle_gamma   90.00
#
_symmetry.space_group_name_H-M   'P 1'
#
loop_
_entity.id
_entity.type
_entity.pdbx_description
1 polymer ?
#
loop_
_entity_poly.entity_id
_entity_poly.type
_entity_poly.pdbx_seq_one_letter_code
_entity_poly.pdbx_strand_id
1 'polypeptide(L)'
;MNANPNTCNPYELPDWRTVQVYFHAYKSSKVMQRIFPIIDLDLFEETLNKAYSQSTSILKYGQASARVCVIAFLTFASRLPHVKTIASATTTAPVDHDLLATKAQFFMPQVLQETASLDAAQAVTMMTLFELSSGNMRATNYYAAIAARLIFMLGGNLFSGLATARDARSQQKHAQLRNLFWICYTIDKDLALRTGQPPTITDENCELTLPPGYLDRAFLDVDDEEAPWSGAVFPFDLRLSMIKARAHRELYSVSCLQKSDAELLKSIRELDDALEEWRLSVPPKWRPTMSFSSETSDPNMGMNTVMLRLNYHLCMTIIHQASGRCKAWMQGQSGMMDGVSSSMALSVEASRSSLCYLEAAEHVVVDGVFWTLIFYPMSALLTIFCNILQNPLDPHSREDLGRLNVATVMIERIFSRKLHESELVHFKMVADFIVELKRLAECAIDKAWAEQRAASH
;
A
#
# COMPACT_ATOMS: atom_id res chain seq x y z
N MET A 1 -26.83 -34.55 -17.44
CA MET A 1 -25.66 -34.41 -18.33
C MET A 1 -24.53 -33.87 -17.48
N ASN A 2 -23.54 -34.72 -17.22
CA ASN A 2 -22.40 -34.39 -16.36
C ASN A 2 -21.55 -33.30 -17.04
N ALA A 3 -21.44 -32.14 -16.40
CA ALA A 3 -20.49 -31.12 -16.81
C ALA A 3 -19.07 -31.68 -16.64
N ASN A 4 -18.34 -31.77 -17.74
CA ASN A 4 -16.96 -32.20 -17.76
C ASN A 4 -16.11 -31.13 -17.04
N PRO A 5 -15.41 -31.43 -15.93
CA PRO A 5 -14.65 -30.42 -15.18
C PRO A 5 -13.42 -29.86 -15.94
N ASN A 6 -13.14 -30.37 -17.15
CA ASN A 6 -11.97 -30.03 -17.97
C ASN A 6 -12.21 -29.00 -19.10
N THR A 7 -13.32 -28.25 -19.11
CA THR A 7 -13.54 -27.21 -20.12
C THR A 7 -14.04 -25.90 -19.51
N CYS A 8 -13.30 -25.31 -18.56
CA CYS A 8 -13.48 -23.89 -18.29
C CYS A 8 -12.82 -23.13 -19.45
N ASN A 9 -13.63 -22.63 -20.38
CA ASN A 9 -13.10 -21.80 -21.46
C ASN A 9 -12.45 -20.56 -20.83
N PRO A 10 -11.11 -20.39 -20.92
CA PRO A 10 -10.45 -19.23 -20.33
C PRO A 10 -10.97 -17.93 -20.97
N TYR A 11 -11.57 -18.04 -22.16
CA TYR A 11 -12.13 -16.93 -22.92
C TYR A 11 -13.57 -16.52 -22.55
N GLU A 12 -14.21 -17.24 -21.64
CA GLU A 12 -15.58 -16.96 -21.22
C GLU A 12 -15.64 -15.89 -20.13
N LEU A 13 -16.44 -14.85 -20.41
CA LEU A 13 -16.72 -13.78 -19.46
C LEU A 13 -17.50 -14.29 -18.23
N PRO A 14 -17.38 -13.63 -17.08
CA PRO A 14 -18.22 -13.93 -15.93
C PRO A 14 -19.71 -13.75 -16.28
N ASP A 15 -20.59 -14.41 -15.54
CA ASP A 15 -22.03 -14.23 -15.72
C ASP A 15 -22.42 -12.75 -15.57
N TRP A 16 -23.18 -12.24 -16.54
CA TRP A 16 -23.60 -10.83 -16.60
C TRP A 16 -24.36 -10.39 -15.34
N ARG A 17 -25.24 -11.24 -14.80
CA ARG A 17 -26.04 -10.88 -13.62
C ARG A 17 -25.14 -10.74 -12.40
N THR A 18 -24.16 -11.63 -12.26
CA THR A 18 -23.16 -11.57 -11.19
C THR A 18 -22.37 -10.26 -11.26
N VAL A 19 -21.87 -9.87 -12.43
CA VAL A 19 -21.16 -8.59 -12.60
C VAL A 19 -22.05 -7.40 -12.24
N GLN A 20 -23.32 -7.41 -12.66
CA GLN A 20 -24.28 -6.34 -12.34
C GLN A 20 -24.55 -6.22 -10.84
N VAL A 21 -24.65 -7.34 -10.11
CA VAL A 21 -24.81 -7.33 -8.65
C VAL A 21 -23.62 -6.66 -7.98
N TYR A 22 -22.39 -7.03 -8.35
CA TYR A 22 -21.20 -6.41 -7.78
C TYR A 22 -21.00 -4.96 -8.22
N PHE A 23 -21.38 -4.61 -9.43
CA PHE A 23 -21.36 -3.22 -9.90
C PHE A 23 -22.34 -2.34 -9.10
N HIS A 24 -23.56 -2.84 -8.86
CA HIS A 24 -24.53 -2.15 -8.01
C HIS A 24 -24.07 -2.05 -6.55
N ALA A 25 -23.48 -3.11 -6.00
CA ALA A 25 -22.92 -3.11 -4.66
C ALA A 25 -21.77 -2.09 -4.51
N TYR A 26 -20.90 -2.00 -5.52
CA TYR A 26 -19.83 -0.99 -5.56
C TYR A 26 -20.40 0.42 -5.66
N LYS A 27 -21.37 0.66 -6.55
CA LYS A 27 -22.10 1.94 -6.68
C LYS A 27 -22.80 2.38 -5.39
N SER A 28 -23.25 1.42 -4.59
CA SER A 28 -23.91 1.68 -3.31
C SER A 28 -22.93 1.89 -2.15
N SER A 29 -21.66 1.50 -2.33
CA SER A 29 -20.61 1.73 -1.33
C SER A 29 -19.86 3.03 -1.63
N LYS A 30 -20.31 4.14 -1.03
CA LYS A 30 -19.62 5.44 -1.17
C LYS A 30 -18.19 5.37 -0.63
N VAL A 31 -17.99 4.70 0.50
CA VAL A 31 -16.68 4.49 1.13
C VAL A 31 -15.68 3.88 0.16
N MET A 32 -16.04 2.75 -0.47
CA MET A 32 -15.13 2.02 -1.36
C MET A 32 -14.87 2.77 -2.66
N GLN A 33 -15.86 3.48 -3.21
CA GLN A 33 -15.65 4.35 -4.38
C GLN A 33 -14.66 5.49 -4.11
N ARG A 34 -14.66 6.04 -2.90
CA ARG A 34 -13.76 7.12 -2.52
C ARG A 34 -12.33 6.63 -2.28
N ILE A 35 -12.17 5.50 -1.59
CA ILE A 35 -10.86 4.90 -1.30
C ILE A 35 -10.25 4.31 -2.57
N PHE A 36 -11.04 3.60 -3.37
CA PHE A 36 -10.60 2.92 -4.58
C PHE A 36 -11.37 3.43 -5.80
N PRO A 37 -11.11 4.64 -6.31
CA PRO A 37 -11.76 5.20 -7.51
C PRO A 37 -11.26 4.53 -8.81
N ILE A 38 -11.35 3.20 -8.86
CA ILE A 38 -10.84 2.33 -9.93
C ILE A 38 -11.65 2.44 -11.23
N ILE A 39 -12.92 2.85 -11.10
CA ILE A 39 -13.81 3.07 -12.22
C ILE A 39 -14.62 4.36 -12.05
N ASP A 40 -14.93 5.00 -13.18
CA ASP A 40 -16.04 5.94 -13.31
C ASP A 40 -17.29 5.12 -13.69
N LEU A 41 -18.41 5.38 -13.03
CA LEU A 41 -19.62 4.56 -13.17
C LEU A 41 -20.19 4.60 -14.58
N ASP A 42 -20.29 5.77 -15.20
CA ASP A 42 -20.87 5.93 -16.54
C ASP A 42 -19.93 5.44 -17.64
N LEU A 43 -18.61 5.60 -17.45
CA LEU A 43 -17.62 5.01 -18.35
C LEU A 43 -17.64 3.48 -18.26
N PHE A 44 -17.81 2.92 -17.06
CA PHE A 44 -17.81 1.48 -16.88
C PHE A 44 -19.07 0.79 -17.43
N GLU A 45 -20.22 1.46 -17.44
CA GLU A 45 -21.41 0.96 -18.14
C GLU A 45 -21.15 0.78 -19.66
N GLU A 46 -20.40 1.69 -20.28
CA GLU A 46 -19.96 1.51 -21.68
C GLU A 46 -18.98 0.33 -21.82
N THR A 47 -18.04 0.17 -20.88
CA THR A 47 -17.12 -0.97 -20.85
C THR A 47 -17.88 -2.29 -20.76
N LEU A 48 -18.92 -2.36 -19.92
CA LEU A 48 -19.80 -3.52 -19.78
C LEU A 48 -20.52 -3.84 -21.11
N ASN A 49 -21.16 -2.84 -21.72
CA ASN A 49 -21.84 -3.02 -23.01
C ASN A 49 -20.86 -3.50 -24.10
N LYS A 50 -19.66 -2.93 -24.15
CA LYS A 50 -18.60 -3.30 -25.09
C LYS A 50 -18.12 -4.74 -24.85
N ALA A 51 -17.91 -5.13 -23.59
CA ALA A 51 -17.42 -6.47 -23.24
C ALA A 51 -18.41 -7.58 -23.64
N TYR A 52 -19.70 -7.38 -23.34
CA TYR A 52 -20.76 -8.37 -23.54
C TYR A 52 -21.48 -8.29 -24.89
N SER A 53 -21.20 -7.29 -25.72
CA SER A 53 -21.72 -7.24 -27.10
C SER A 53 -21.35 -8.52 -27.87
N GLN A 54 -22.35 -9.18 -28.47
CA GLN A 54 -22.19 -10.47 -29.16
C GLN A 54 -21.14 -10.35 -30.27
N SER A 55 -20.08 -11.16 -30.20
CA SER A 55 -19.11 -11.25 -31.30
C SER A 55 -19.36 -12.52 -32.11
N THR A 56 -19.89 -12.35 -33.32
CA THR A 56 -20.06 -13.40 -34.33
C THR A 56 -18.77 -13.73 -35.09
N SER A 57 -17.62 -13.14 -34.71
CA SER A 57 -16.33 -13.38 -35.36
C SER A 57 -15.16 -12.99 -34.43
N ILE A 58 -13.99 -13.50 -34.77
CA ILE A 58 -12.68 -13.38 -34.11
C ILE A 58 -12.47 -11.97 -33.54
N LEU A 59 -12.10 -11.90 -32.25
CA LEU A 59 -11.88 -10.73 -31.39
C LEU A 59 -11.56 -9.43 -32.17
N LYS A 60 -12.46 -8.44 -32.11
CA LYS A 60 -12.18 -7.10 -32.64
C LYS A 60 -11.15 -6.38 -31.74
N TYR A 61 -10.27 -5.57 -32.35
CA TYR A 61 -9.37 -4.66 -31.63
C TYR A 61 -10.13 -3.81 -30.61
N GLY A 62 -9.65 -3.80 -29.37
CA GLY A 62 -10.21 -3.05 -28.24
C GLY A 62 -11.20 -3.85 -27.39
N GLN A 63 -11.64 -5.04 -27.83
CA GLN A 63 -12.58 -5.87 -27.07
C GLN A 63 -11.87 -6.63 -25.94
N ALA A 64 -10.59 -6.97 -26.07
CA ALA A 64 -9.86 -7.67 -25.02
C ALA A 64 -9.71 -6.79 -23.77
N SER A 65 -9.33 -5.52 -23.93
CA SER A 65 -9.23 -4.56 -22.82
C SER A 65 -10.53 -4.46 -22.03
N ALA A 66 -11.67 -4.32 -22.70
CA ALA A 66 -12.98 -4.21 -22.04
C ALA A 66 -13.34 -5.50 -21.29
N ARG A 67 -13.10 -6.66 -21.89
CA ARG A 67 -13.36 -7.97 -21.26
C ARG A 67 -12.51 -8.18 -20.01
N VAL A 68 -11.21 -7.89 -20.09
CA VAL A 68 -10.31 -8.00 -18.93
C VAL A 68 -10.65 -6.96 -17.88
N CYS A 69 -11.08 -5.75 -18.26
CA CYS A 69 -11.56 -4.74 -17.32
C CYS A 69 -12.76 -5.24 -16.50
N VAL A 70 -13.74 -5.88 -17.14
CA VAL A 70 -14.88 -6.49 -16.44
C VAL A 70 -14.44 -7.62 -15.50
N ILE A 71 -13.55 -8.51 -15.97
CA ILE A 71 -13.04 -9.61 -15.13
C ILE A 71 -12.29 -9.03 -13.93
N ALA A 72 -11.34 -8.12 -14.15
CA ALA A 72 -10.53 -7.50 -13.11
C ALA A 72 -11.37 -6.68 -12.12
N PHE A 73 -12.43 -6.00 -12.59
CA PHE A 73 -13.41 -5.36 -11.72
C PHE A 73 -14.06 -6.36 -10.78
N LEU A 74 -14.62 -7.45 -11.31
CA LEU A 74 -15.27 -8.46 -10.48
C LEU A 74 -14.26 -9.11 -9.52
N THR A 75 -13.06 -9.42 -9.99
CA THR A 75 -11.95 -9.98 -9.19
C THR A 75 -11.62 -9.11 -7.98
N PHE A 76 -11.40 -7.80 -8.20
CA PHE A 76 -10.99 -6.89 -7.14
C PHE A 76 -12.17 -6.42 -6.27
N ALA A 77 -13.27 -5.98 -6.88
CA ALA A 77 -14.42 -5.44 -6.16
C ALA A 77 -15.07 -6.48 -5.23
N SER A 78 -15.04 -7.76 -5.60
CA SER A 78 -15.56 -8.83 -4.74
C SER A 78 -14.72 -9.11 -3.48
N ARG A 79 -13.48 -8.60 -3.41
CA ARG A 79 -12.64 -8.62 -2.20
C ARG A 79 -12.87 -7.43 -1.27
N LEU A 80 -13.52 -6.37 -1.75
CA LEU A 80 -13.75 -5.18 -0.93
C LEU A 80 -14.83 -5.48 0.14
N PRO A 81 -14.55 -5.32 1.45
CA PRO A 81 -15.45 -5.78 2.51
C PRO A 81 -16.89 -5.26 2.39
N HIS A 82 -17.06 -3.94 2.18
CA HIS A 82 -18.39 -3.33 2.09
C HIS A 82 -19.16 -3.78 0.84
N VAL A 83 -18.46 -3.96 -0.28
CA VAL A 83 -19.05 -4.45 -1.55
C VAL A 83 -19.47 -5.90 -1.40
N LYS A 84 -18.61 -6.75 -0.80
CA LYS A 84 -18.90 -8.15 -0.52
C LYS A 84 -20.15 -8.29 0.35
N THR A 85 -20.25 -7.52 1.43
CA THR A 85 -21.42 -7.54 2.33
C THR A 85 -22.71 -7.18 1.59
N ILE A 86 -22.71 -6.11 0.77
CA ILE A 86 -23.91 -5.72 0.00
C ILE A 86 -24.26 -6.79 -1.06
N ALA A 87 -23.26 -7.30 -1.79
CA ALA A 87 -23.47 -8.29 -2.83
C ALA A 87 -24.03 -9.62 -2.26
N SER A 88 -23.54 -10.06 -1.11
CA SER A 88 -24.00 -11.29 -0.43
C SER A 88 -25.47 -11.24 0.01
N ALA A 89 -26.06 -10.04 0.13
CA ALA A 89 -27.51 -9.92 0.37
C ALA A 89 -28.35 -10.27 -0.86
N THR A 90 -27.76 -10.23 -2.06
CA THR A 90 -28.46 -10.41 -3.34
C THR A 90 -28.11 -11.74 -4.03
N THR A 91 -26.90 -12.24 -3.86
CA THR A 91 -26.44 -13.51 -4.46
C THR A 91 -25.76 -14.41 -3.44
N THR A 92 -26.05 -15.71 -3.50
CA THR A 92 -25.47 -16.73 -2.61
C THR A 92 -24.27 -17.44 -3.23
N ALA A 93 -24.00 -17.25 -4.53
CA ALA A 93 -22.87 -17.88 -5.19
C ALA A 93 -21.57 -17.11 -4.90
N PRO A 94 -20.59 -17.71 -4.21
CA PRO A 94 -19.32 -17.05 -3.97
C PRO A 94 -18.57 -16.84 -5.28
N VAL A 95 -18.00 -15.65 -5.46
CA VAL A 95 -17.11 -15.36 -6.59
C VAL A 95 -15.76 -15.99 -6.31
N ASP A 96 -15.29 -16.83 -7.22
CA ASP A 96 -13.93 -17.38 -7.19
C ASP A 96 -12.95 -16.34 -7.74
N HIS A 97 -12.37 -15.54 -6.85
CA HIS A 97 -11.46 -14.46 -7.20
C HIS A 97 -10.17 -14.99 -7.87
N ASP A 98 -9.68 -16.17 -7.46
CA ASP A 98 -8.42 -16.74 -7.96
C ASP A 98 -8.60 -17.27 -9.39
N LEU A 99 -9.73 -17.91 -9.67
CA LEU A 99 -10.09 -18.30 -11.03
C LEU A 99 -10.24 -17.08 -11.94
N LEU A 100 -10.93 -16.03 -11.48
CA LEU A 100 -11.08 -14.80 -12.27
C LEU A 100 -9.75 -14.08 -12.50
N ALA A 101 -8.87 -14.01 -11.50
CA ALA A 101 -7.53 -13.47 -11.64
C ALA A 101 -6.71 -14.26 -12.67
N THR A 102 -6.77 -15.59 -12.61
CA THR A 102 -6.13 -16.47 -13.58
C THR A 102 -6.66 -16.24 -15.00
N LYS A 103 -7.98 -16.08 -15.18
CA LYS A 103 -8.57 -15.70 -16.47
C LYS A 103 -8.05 -14.37 -16.98
N ALA A 104 -8.02 -13.34 -16.13
CA ALA A 104 -7.46 -12.03 -16.49
C ALA A 104 -6.00 -12.14 -16.94
N GLN A 105 -5.17 -12.89 -16.19
CA GLN A 105 -3.77 -13.17 -16.52
C GLN A 105 -3.61 -13.83 -17.90
N PHE A 106 -4.44 -14.83 -18.24
CA PHE A 106 -4.40 -15.49 -19.55
C PHE A 106 -4.73 -14.55 -20.72
N PHE A 107 -5.60 -13.56 -20.49
CA PHE A 107 -5.99 -12.60 -21.52
C PHE A 107 -5.06 -11.39 -21.65
N MET A 108 -4.26 -11.09 -20.62
CA MET A 108 -3.39 -9.91 -20.61
C MET A 108 -2.49 -9.75 -21.85
N PRO A 109 -1.91 -10.82 -22.44
CA PRO A 109 -1.14 -10.69 -23.67
C PRO A 109 -1.91 -10.03 -24.82
N GLN A 110 -3.23 -10.25 -24.93
CA GLN A 110 -4.07 -9.60 -25.95
C GLN A 110 -4.29 -8.13 -25.63
N VAL A 111 -4.50 -7.79 -24.35
CA VAL A 111 -4.61 -6.38 -23.89
C VAL A 111 -3.35 -5.61 -24.25
N LEU A 112 -2.17 -6.22 -24.07
CA LEU A 112 -0.88 -5.60 -24.40
C LEU A 112 -0.62 -5.42 -25.90
N GLN A 113 -1.36 -6.13 -26.76
CA GLN A 113 -1.30 -5.96 -28.23
C GLN A 113 -2.28 -4.90 -28.74
N GLU A 114 -3.27 -4.50 -27.94
CA GLU A 114 -4.20 -3.43 -28.27
C GLU A 114 -3.57 -2.05 -28.05
N THR A 115 -4.11 -1.04 -28.73
CA THR A 115 -3.78 0.35 -28.42
C THR A 115 -4.14 0.68 -26.98
N ALA A 116 -3.30 1.48 -26.31
CA ALA A 116 -3.57 1.95 -24.96
C ALA A 116 -4.99 2.51 -24.86
N SER A 117 -5.74 2.06 -23.86
CA SER A 117 -7.12 2.45 -23.64
C SER A 117 -7.41 2.60 -22.15
N LEU A 118 -8.45 3.36 -21.80
CA LEU A 118 -8.88 3.50 -20.42
C LEU A 118 -9.26 2.14 -19.81
N ASP A 119 -9.96 1.29 -20.58
CA ASP A 119 -10.31 -0.08 -20.16
C ASP A 119 -9.06 -0.87 -19.74
N ALA A 120 -7.98 -0.80 -20.54
CA ALA A 120 -6.72 -1.47 -20.23
C ALA A 120 -6.07 -0.90 -18.96
N ALA A 121 -6.02 0.42 -18.82
CA ALA A 121 -5.45 1.08 -17.65
C ALA A 121 -6.22 0.71 -16.37
N GLN A 122 -7.55 0.71 -16.41
CA GLN A 122 -8.40 0.29 -15.29
C GLN A 122 -8.17 -1.18 -14.96
N ALA A 123 -8.18 -2.06 -15.97
CA ALA A 123 -7.98 -3.50 -15.81
C ALA A 123 -6.65 -3.81 -15.10
N VAL A 124 -5.54 -3.25 -15.61
CA VAL A 124 -4.20 -3.48 -15.05
C VAL A 124 -4.08 -2.87 -13.65
N THR A 125 -4.67 -1.71 -13.40
CA THR A 125 -4.68 -1.08 -12.06
C THR A 125 -5.42 -1.95 -11.05
N MET A 126 -6.60 -2.48 -11.41
CA MET A 126 -7.37 -3.40 -10.55
C MET A 126 -6.64 -4.72 -10.31
N MET A 127 -5.96 -5.27 -11.32
CA MET A 127 -5.09 -6.44 -11.14
C MET A 127 -3.90 -6.15 -10.23
N THR A 128 -3.29 -4.96 -10.32
CA THR A 128 -2.21 -4.53 -9.42
C THR A 128 -2.69 -4.51 -7.96
N LEU A 129 -3.86 -3.90 -7.71
CA LEU A 129 -4.47 -3.85 -6.39
C LEU A 129 -4.84 -5.24 -5.86
N PHE A 130 -5.38 -6.12 -6.72
CA PHE A 130 -5.69 -7.49 -6.36
C PHE A 130 -4.43 -8.26 -5.95
N GLU A 131 -3.39 -8.30 -6.79
CA GLU A 131 -2.16 -9.04 -6.50
C GLU A 131 -1.45 -8.49 -5.25
N LEU A 132 -1.52 -7.19 -5.00
CA LEU A 132 -1.03 -6.55 -3.78
C LEU A 132 -1.79 -7.08 -2.55
N SER A 133 -3.13 -7.14 -2.63
CA SER A 133 -3.97 -7.67 -1.56
C SER A 133 -3.80 -9.17 -1.33
N SER A 134 -3.35 -9.91 -2.35
CA SER A 134 -3.09 -11.35 -2.31
C SER A 134 -1.65 -11.70 -1.94
N GLY A 135 -0.77 -10.71 -1.73
CA GLY A 135 0.62 -10.93 -1.32
C GLY A 135 1.59 -11.27 -2.45
N ASN A 136 1.13 -11.28 -3.71
CA ASN A 136 1.97 -11.63 -4.85
C ASN A 136 2.77 -10.41 -5.32
N MET A 137 3.82 -10.06 -4.56
CA MET A 137 4.64 -8.86 -4.81
C MET A 137 5.27 -8.86 -6.21
N ARG A 138 5.61 -10.03 -6.76
CA ARG A 138 6.19 -10.15 -8.09
C ARG A 138 5.19 -9.72 -9.17
N ALA A 139 3.98 -10.28 -9.15
CA ALA A 139 2.93 -9.91 -10.11
C ALA A 139 2.51 -8.46 -9.92
N THR A 140 2.39 -8.01 -8.66
CA THR A 140 2.10 -6.62 -8.32
C THR A 140 3.09 -5.67 -9.00
N ASN A 141 4.40 -5.96 -8.94
CA ASN A 141 5.42 -5.13 -9.57
C ASN A 141 5.32 -5.10 -11.10
N TYR A 142 5.09 -6.26 -11.74
CA TYR A 142 4.90 -6.31 -13.20
C TYR A 142 3.66 -5.53 -13.64
N TYR A 143 2.53 -5.68 -12.95
CA TYR A 143 1.32 -4.96 -13.30
C TYR A 143 1.43 -3.47 -12.99
N ALA A 144 2.07 -3.06 -11.89
CA ALA A 144 2.34 -1.66 -11.60
C ALA A 144 3.16 -1.01 -12.73
N ALA A 145 4.17 -1.70 -13.26
CA ALA A 145 4.97 -1.19 -14.37
C ALA A 145 4.17 -1.07 -15.68
N ILE A 146 3.31 -2.04 -15.99
CA ILE A 146 2.40 -2.00 -17.14
C ILE A 146 1.39 -0.86 -16.97
N ALA A 147 0.79 -0.71 -15.79
CA ALA A 147 -0.17 0.35 -15.49
C ALA A 147 0.47 1.72 -15.65
N ALA A 148 1.66 1.94 -15.08
CA ALA A 148 2.42 3.17 -15.25
C ALA A 148 2.63 3.50 -16.73
N ARG A 149 3.03 2.51 -17.55
CA ARG A 149 3.21 2.70 -18.99
C ARG A 149 1.92 3.08 -19.71
N LEU A 150 0.79 2.43 -19.39
CA LEU A 150 -0.53 2.76 -19.94
C LEU A 150 -0.95 4.19 -19.56
N ILE A 151 -0.75 4.57 -18.30
CA ILE A 151 -1.05 5.93 -17.81
C ILE A 151 -0.23 6.98 -18.56
N PHE A 152 1.06 6.75 -18.77
CA PHE A 152 1.90 7.66 -19.56
C PHE A 152 1.47 7.76 -21.02
N MET A 153 1.17 6.63 -21.68
CA MET A 153 0.69 6.62 -23.07
C MET A 153 -0.63 7.37 -23.24
N LEU A 154 -1.48 7.36 -22.20
CA LEU A 154 -2.78 8.04 -22.19
C LEU A 154 -2.72 9.47 -21.63
N GLY A 155 -1.54 9.95 -21.23
CA GLY A 155 -1.34 11.29 -20.67
C GLY A 155 -1.95 11.51 -19.28
N GLY A 156 -2.24 10.44 -18.53
CA GLY A 156 -2.81 10.55 -17.17
C GLY A 156 -1.82 11.14 -16.15
N ASN A 157 -0.52 11.12 -16.45
CA ASN A 157 0.52 11.79 -15.65
C ASN A 157 0.45 13.32 -15.72
N LEU A 158 -0.25 13.89 -16.70
CA LEU A 158 -0.41 15.34 -16.87
C LEU A 158 -1.78 15.78 -16.34
N PHE A 159 -1.83 16.84 -15.54
CA PHE A 159 -3.06 17.49 -15.07
C PHE A 159 -3.74 18.27 -16.20
N SER A 160 -2.95 18.85 -17.11
CA SER A 160 -3.42 19.73 -18.18
C SER A 160 -4.13 19.02 -19.35
N GLY A 161 -4.39 17.71 -19.28
CA GLY A 161 -5.22 17.02 -20.29
C GLY A 161 -6.66 17.55 -20.35
N LEU A 162 -7.13 18.23 -19.30
CA LEU A 162 -8.41 18.95 -19.31
C LEU A 162 -8.41 20.16 -20.28
N ALA A 163 -7.26 20.81 -20.50
CA ALA A 163 -7.17 21.98 -21.37
C ALA A 163 -7.21 21.62 -22.86
N THR A 164 -6.87 20.38 -23.22
CA THR A 164 -6.91 19.86 -24.60
C THR A 164 -8.20 19.10 -24.91
N ALA A 165 -8.91 18.60 -23.89
CA ALA A 165 -10.19 17.91 -24.01
C ALA A 165 -11.34 18.90 -24.31
N ARG A 166 -11.88 18.83 -25.54
CA ARG A 166 -12.87 19.78 -26.05
C ARG A 166 -14.31 19.48 -25.62
N ASP A 167 -14.59 18.27 -25.17
CA ASP A 167 -15.93 17.80 -24.79
C ASP A 167 -15.94 17.16 -23.39
N ALA A 168 -17.14 17.14 -22.77
CA ALA A 168 -17.34 16.67 -21.41
C ALA A 168 -16.95 15.19 -21.22
N ARG A 169 -17.13 14.33 -22.25
CA ARG A 169 -16.80 12.90 -22.15
C ARG A 169 -15.30 12.70 -22.14
N SER A 170 -14.56 13.44 -22.96
CA SER A 170 -13.09 13.44 -22.94
C SER A 170 -12.53 13.93 -21.60
N GLN A 171 -13.15 14.95 -21.01
CA GLN A 171 -12.79 15.45 -19.67
C GLN A 171 -13.06 14.39 -18.58
N GLN A 172 -14.21 13.71 -18.63
CA GLN A 172 -14.55 12.61 -17.72
C GLN A 172 -13.53 11.46 -17.81
N LYS A 173 -13.17 11.03 -19.03
CA LYS A 173 -12.13 10.01 -19.26
C LYS A 173 -10.79 10.43 -18.67
N HIS A 174 -10.39 11.69 -18.88
CA HIS A 174 -9.13 12.19 -18.34
C HIS A 174 -9.16 12.30 -16.82
N ALA A 175 -10.26 12.74 -16.22
CA ALA A 175 -10.43 12.73 -14.76
C ALA A 175 -10.28 11.31 -14.19
N GLN A 176 -10.85 10.30 -14.86
CA GLN A 176 -10.66 8.91 -14.45
C GLN A 176 -9.20 8.45 -14.60
N LEU A 177 -8.50 8.84 -15.68
CA LEU A 177 -7.06 8.58 -15.81
C LEU A 177 -6.25 9.23 -14.70
N ARG A 178 -6.62 10.44 -14.23
CA ARG A 178 -5.97 11.10 -13.09
C ARG A 178 -6.19 10.32 -11.80
N ASN A 179 -7.37 9.75 -11.58
CA ASN A 179 -7.60 8.88 -10.42
C ASN A 179 -6.69 7.64 -10.47
N LEU A 180 -6.63 6.97 -11.62
CA LEU A 180 -5.75 5.81 -11.79
C LEU A 180 -4.27 6.17 -11.63
N PHE A 181 -3.83 7.33 -12.15
CA PHE A 181 -2.48 7.84 -11.97
C PHE A 181 -2.12 7.94 -10.48
N TRP A 182 -3.00 8.53 -9.65
CA TRP A 182 -2.73 8.66 -8.22
C TRP A 182 -2.71 7.31 -7.49
N ILE A 183 -3.59 6.37 -7.84
CA ILE A 183 -3.53 4.99 -7.34
C ILE A 183 -2.17 4.36 -7.69
N CYS A 184 -1.80 4.37 -8.96
CA CYS A 184 -0.54 3.80 -9.43
C CYS A 184 0.68 4.50 -8.80
N TYR A 185 0.65 5.82 -8.68
CA TYR A 185 1.73 6.62 -8.07
C TYR A 185 1.95 6.21 -6.61
N THR A 186 0.89 6.18 -5.81
CA THR A 186 1.00 5.81 -4.38
C THR A 186 1.52 4.37 -4.20
N ILE A 187 1.00 3.42 -4.98
CA ILE A 187 1.45 2.02 -4.96
C ILE A 187 2.92 1.90 -5.38
N ASP A 188 3.33 2.59 -6.45
CA ASP A 188 4.71 2.56 -6.95
C ASP A 188 5.72 3.01 -5.89
N LYS A 189 5.40 4.06 -5.10
CA LYS A 189 6.28 4.54 -4.01
C LYS A 189 6.34 3.58 -2.84
N ASP A 190 5.21 3.00 -2.48
CA ASP A 190 5.18 1.99 -1.44
C ASP A 190 5.95 0.73 -1.85
N LEU A 191 5.76 0.24 -3.07
CA LEU A 191 6.47 -0.93 -3.59
C LEU A 191 7.98 -0.72 -3.64
N ALA A 192 8.43 0.45 -4.10
CA ALA A 192 9.86 0.77 -4.16
C ALA A 192 10.51 0.70 -2.77
N LEU A 193 9.86 1.28 -1.76
CA LEU A 193 10.36 1.24 -0.37
C LEU A 193 10.26 -0.15 0.26
N ARG A 194 9.20 -0.92 -0.06
CA ARG A 194 8.98 -2.28 0.46
C ARG A 194 9.97 -3.29 -0.10
N THR A 195 10.33 -3.16 -1.38
CA THR A 195 11.12 -4.17 -2.11
C THR A 195 12.56 -3.76 -2.35
N GLY A 196 12.90 -2.48 -2.13
CA GLY A 196 14.19 -1.90 -2.49
C GLY A 196 14.41 -1.75 -4.00
N GLN A 197 13.38 -2.02 -4.82
CA GLN A 197 13.44 -1.82 -6.26
C GLN A 197 13.19 -0.35 -6.62
N PRO A 198 13.77 0.15 -7.73
CA PRO A 198 13.52 1.52 -8.15
C PRO A 198 12.05 1.71 -8.56
N PRO A 199 11.46 2.88 -8.25
CA PRO A 199 10.10 3.22 -8.69
C PRO A 199 10.04 3.34 -10.21
N THR A 200 8.90 2.96 -10.79
CA THR A 200 8.64 3.05 -12.23
C THR A 200 8.21 4.46 -12.65
N ILE A 201 7.50 5.18 -11.80
CA ILE A 201 6.96 6.51 -12.11
C ILE A 201 7.93 7.57 -11.58
N THR A 202 8.72 8.23 -12.41
CA THR A 202 9.61 9.30 -11.92
C THR A 202 8.86 10.64 -11.85
N ASP A 203 9.06 11.39 -10.75
CA ASP A 203 8.35 12.65 -10.49
C ASP A 203 8.60 13.69 -11.58
N GLU A 204 9.80 13.69 -12.17
CA GLU A 204 10.21 14.62 -13.24
C GLU A 204 9.37 14.48 -14.52
N ASN A 205 8.67 13.35 -14.68
CA ASN A 205 7.78 13.08 -15.81
C ASN A 205 6.30 13.29 -15.47
N CYS A 206 5.97 13.86 -14.31
CA CYS A 206 4.60 13.93 -13.80
C CYS A 206 4.20 15.33 -13.34
N GLU A 207 2.95 15.70 -13.57
CA GLU A 207 2.32 16.84 -12.92
C GLU A 207 1.63 16.36 -11.63
N LEU A 208 2.25 16.64 -10.48
CA LEU A 208 1.80 16.20 -9.15
C LEU A 208 0.79 17.15 -8.50
N THR A 209 0.05 17.91 -9.30
CA THR A 209 -1.05 18.77 -8.82
C THR A 209 -2.16 17.91 -8.22
N LEU A 210 -2.38 18.10 -6.92
CA LEU A 210 -3.41 17.38 -6.16
C LEU A 210 -4.80 17.55 -6.79
N PRO A 211 -5.68 16.54 -6.70
CA PRO A 211 -7.06 16.68 -7.19
C PRO A 211 -7.78 17.87 -6.53
N PRO A 212 -8.62 18.61 -7.27
CA PRO A 212 -9.36 19.74 -6.70
C PRO A 212 -10.15 19.34 -5.46
N GLY A 213 -10.04 20.13 -4.38
CA GLY A 213 -10.70 19.87 -3.09
C GLY A 213 -10.18 18.64 -2.33
N TYR A 214 -9.03 18.07 -2.72
CA TYR A 214 -8.48 16.87 -2.06
C TYR A 214 -8.21 17.09 -0.56
N LEU A 215 -7.59 18.21 -0.19
CA LEU A 215 -7.25 18.50 1.20
C LEU A 215 -8.48 18.62 2.11
N ASP A 216 -9.58 19.14 1.57
CA ASP A 216 -10.84 19.28 2.29
C ASP A 216 -11.46 17.92 2.60
N ARG A 217 -11.14 16.89 1.81
CA ARG A 217 -11.74 15.55 1.93
C ARG A 217 -10.82 14.42 2.38
N ALA A 218 -9.50 14.61 2.36
CA ALA A 218 -8.52 13.59 2.71
C ALA A 218 -8.55 13.22 4.22
N PHE A 219 -9.02 14.14 5.07
CA PHE A 219 -9.07 14.00 6.53
C PHE A 219 -10.50 14.05 7.07
N LEU A 220 -11.38 13.34 6.40
CA LEU A 220 -12.75 13.17 6.85
C LEU A 220 -12.99 11.75 7.28
N ASP A 221 -14.01 11.59 8.11
CA ASP A 221 -14.54 10.27 8.36
C ASP A 221 -15.11 9.74 7.04
N VAL A 222 -14.53 8.65 6.53
CA VAL A 222 -14.96 8.09 5.24
C VAL A 222 -16.30 7.39 5.42
N ASP A 223 -16.63 6.96 6.65
CA ASP A 223 -17.84 6.27 7.02
C ASP A 223 -19.04 7.22 7.26
N ASP A 224 -18.81 8.55 7.25
CA ASP A 224 -19.87 9.56 7.29
C ASP A 224 -20.59 9.68 5.93
N GLU A 225 -21.64 8.88 5.79
CA GLU A 225 -22.51 8.76 4.60
C GLU A 225 -23.33 10.02 4.29
N GLU A 226 -23.56 10.89 5.28
CA GLU A 226 -24.41 12.10 5.20
C GLU A 226 -23.64 13.33 4.73
N ALA A 227 -22.32 13.29 4.82
CA ALA A 227 -21.53 14.46 4.57
C ALA A 227 -21.29 14.69 3.06
N PRO A 228 -21.38 15.94 2.56
CA PRO A 228 -21.57 16.26 1.16
C PRO A 228 -20.25 16.16 0.37
N TRP A 229 -19.73 14.95 0.20
CA TRP A 229 -18.39 14.74 -0.35
C TRP A 229 -18.42 14.01 -1.68
N SER A 230 -18.20 14.75 -2.77
CA SER A 230 -18.04 14.20 -4.11
C SER A 230 -16.55 14.16 -4.49
N GLY A 231 -15.83 13.09 -4.13
CA GLY A 231 -14.46 12.91 -4.65
C GLY A 231 -13.61 11.83 -3.99
N ALA A 232 -12.60 11.37 -4.74
CA ALA A 232 -11.62 10.38 -4.31
C ALA A 232 -10.74 10.86 -3.15
N VAL A 233 -10.45 9.95 -2.22
CA VAL A 233 -9.50 10.12 -1.09
C VAL A 233 -8.26 9.22 -1.21
N PHE A 234 -8.35 8.15 -2.02
CA PHE A 234 -7.29 7.17 -2.29
C PHE A 234 -6.92 6.29 -1.08
N PRO A 235 -6.25 5.14 -1.31
CA PRO A 235 -5.87 4.23 -0.22
C PRO A 235 -4.74 4.76 0.67
N PHE A 236 -3.98 5.75 0.16
CA PHE A 236 -2.86 6.39 0.85
C PHE A 236 -2.91 7.90 0.63
N ASP A 237 -2.44 8.69 1.61
CA ASP A 237 -2.32 10.14 1.47
C ASP A 237 -1.31 10.49 0.37
N LEU A 238 -1.77 11.28 -0.62
CA LEU A 238 -0.97 11.59 -1.80
C LEU A 238 0.30 12.39 -1.47
N ARG A 239 0.25 13.25 -0.44
CA ARG A 239 1.38 14.08 -0.03
C ARG A 239 2.43 13.25 0.69
N LEU A 240 2.03 12.29 1.51
CA LEU A 240 2.96 11.29 2.06
C LEU A 240 3.65 10.49 0.96
N SER A 241 2.92 10.07 -0.08
CA SER A 241 3.54 9.37 -1.22
C SER A 241 4.57 10.24 -1.94
N MET A 242 4.36 11.54 -2.06
CA MET A 242 5.37 12.46 -2.60
C MET A 242 6.61 12.57 -1.69
N ILE A 243 6.42 12.59 -0.37
CA ILE A 243 7.55 12.54 0.59
C ILE A 243 8.31 11.22 0.46
N LYS A 244 7.61 10.09 0.32
CA LYS A 244 8.22 8.76 0.07
C LYS A 244 9.03 8.74 -1.23
N ALA A 245 8.52 9.36 -2.30
CA ALA A 245 9.24 9.49 -3.56
C ALA A 245 10.56 10.26 -3.39
N ARG A 246 10.51 11.40 -2.69
CA ARG A 246 11.70 12.20 -2.34
C ARG A 246 12.67 11.41 -1.46
N ALA A 247 12.18 10.74 -0.42
CA ALA A 247 12.99 9.91 0.47
C ALA A 247 13.71 8.81 -0.30
N HIS A 248 13.01 8.08 -1.18
CA HIS A 248 13.66 7.10 -2.06
C HIS A 248 14.74 7.76 -2.92
N ARG A 249 14.42 8.85 -3.62
CA ARG A 249 15.36 9.54 -4.52
C ARG A 249 16.60 10.07 -3.79
N GLU A 250 16.43 10.66 -2.61
CA GLU A 250 17.47 11.40 -1.90
C GLU A 250 18.22 10.57 -0.85
N LEU A 251 17.68 9.43 -0.43
CA LEU A 251 18.32 8.55 0.54
C LEU A 251 18.69 7.20 -0.06
N TYR A 252 17.88 6.60 -0.93
CA TYR A 252 18.00 5.18 -1.32
C TYR A 252 18.39 4.91 -2.77
N SER A 253 18.38 5.94 -3.63
CA SER A 253 18.81 5.79 -5.01
C SER A 253 20.30 5.48 -5.13
N VAL A 254 20.72 4.90 -6.26
CA VAL A 254 22.12 4.56 -6.53
C VAL A 254 23.04 5.79 -6.43
N SER A 255 22.58 6.95 -6.89
CA SER A 255 23.36 8.20 -6.81
C SER A 255 23.62 8.63 -5.37
N CYS A 256 22.79 8.23 -4.41
CA CYS A 256 22.97 8.57 -2.99
C CYS A 256 24.13 7.83 -2.33
N LEU A 257 24.62 6.73 -2.90
CA LEU A 257 25.80 6.02 -2.41
C LEU A 257 27.08 6.88 -2.45
N GLN A 258 27.07 7.93 -3.27
CA GLN A 258 28.20 8.85 -3.41
C GLN A 258 28.11 10.08 -2.51
N LYS A 259 27.00 10.28 -1.79
CA LYS A 259 26.84 11.41 -0.87
C LYS A 259 27.86 11.33 0.28
N SER A 260 28.40 12.48 0.65
CA SER A 260 29.10 12.64 1.92
C SER A 260 28.13 12.50 3.10
N ASP A 261 28.66 12.20 4.29
CA ASP A 261 27.83 12.09 5.49
C ASP A 261 27.08 13.41 5.78
N ALA A 262 27.67 14.57 5.47
CA ALA A 262 27.04 15.87 5.64
C ALA A 262 25.86 16.07 4.66
N GLU A 263 25.99 15.69 3.40
CA GLU A 263 24.90 15.76 2.41
C GLU A 263 23.77 14.79 2.73
N LEU A 264 24.11 13.60 3.24
CA LEU A 264 23.13 12.62 3.70
C LEU A 264 22.33 13.17 4.90
N LEU A 265 23.01 13.65 5.95
CA LEU A 265 22.34 14.24 7.11
C LEU A 265 21.52 15.48 6.75
N LYS A 266 22.00 16.31 5.82
CA LYS A 266 21.21 17.42 5.27
C LYS A 266 19.91 16.92 4.63
N SER A 267 19.99 15.89 3.78
CA SER A 267 18.81 15.31 3.11
C SER A 267 17.82 14.74 4.13
N ILE A 268 18.31 14.08 5.19
CA ILE A 268 17.48 13.56 6.29
C ILE A 268 16.71 14.70 6.97
N ARG A 269 17.39 15.81 7.30
CA ARG A 269 16.75 16.98 7.93
C ARG A 269 15.71 17.63 7.03
N GLU A 270 16.02 17.84 5.76
CA GLU A 270 15.07 18.43 4.80
C GLU A 270 13.82 17.55 4.56
N LEU A 271 13.97 16.23 4.69
CA LEU A 271 12.85 15.29 4.60
C LEU A 271 12.04 15.23 5.91
N ASP A 272 12.70 15.28 7.06
CA ASP A 272 12.06 15.37 8.38
C ASP A 272 11.23 16.66 8.49
N ASP A 273 11.80 17.81 8.10
CA ASP A 273 11.09 19.10 8.05
C ASP A 273 9.83 19.02 7.15
N ALA A 274 9.94 18.39 5.98
CA ALA A 274 8.81 18.22 5.07
C ALA A 274 7.73 17.27 5.63
N LEU A 275 8.14 16.23 6.36
CA LEU A 275 7.22 15.31 7.03
C LEU A 275 6.52 15.98 8.21
N GLU A 276 7.22 16.83 8.95
CA GLU A 276 6.67 17.62 10.04
C GLU A 276 5.70 18.70 9.53
N GLU A 277 6.03 19.39 8.44
CA GLU A 277 5.12 20.32 7.77
C GLU A 277 3.83 19.61 7.33
N TRP A 278 3.96 18.43 6.72
CA TRP A 278 2.82 17.60 6.40
C TRP A 278 2.01 17.24 7.65
N ARG A 279 2.66 16.79 8.73
CA ARG A 279 2.00 16.37 9.98
C ARG A 279 1.21 17.52 10.60
N LEU A 280 1.78 18.72 10.64
CA LEU A 280 1.12 19.92 11.16
C LEU A 280 -0.07 20.36 10.31
N SER A 281 -0.02 20.12 9.00
CA SER A 281 -1.16 20.38 8.10
C SER A 281 -2.34 19.42 8.32
N VAL A 282 -2.11 18.25 8.92
CA VAL A 282 -3.20 17.30 9.25
C VAL A 282 -4.03 17.86 10.41
N PRO A 283 -5.38 17.86 10.32
CA PRO A 283 -6.24 18.31 11.40
C PRO A 283 -5.98 17.54 12.71
N PRO A 284 -6.10 18.19 13.89
CA PRO A 284 -5.75 17.58 15.18
C PRO A 284 -6.37 16.20 15.45
N LYS A 285 -7.61 15.96 15.03
CA LYS A 285 -8.29 14.66 15.17
C LYS A 285 -7.53 13.51 14.50
N TRP A 286 -6.97 13.78 13.33
CA TRP A 286 -6.34 12.76 12.48
C TRP A 286 -4.81 12.81 12.52
N ARG A 287 -4.25 13.82 13.18
CA ARG A 287 -2.82 14.09 13.21
C ARG A 287 -2.06 12.94 13.91
N PRO A 288 -1.08 12.32 13.25
CA PRO A 288 -0.20 11.34 13.90
C PRO A 288 0.65 11.99 15.00
N THR A 289 0.97 11.20 16.03
CA THR A 289 1.97 11.54 17.06
C THR A 289 3.24 10.74 16.82
N MET A 290 4.39 11.35 17.13
CA MET A 290 5.69 10.69 17.02
C MET A 290 5.80 9.51 17.99
N SER A 291 5.50 9.76 19.26
CA SER A 291 5.33 8.72 20.29
C SER A 291 3.85 8.45 20.51
N PHE A 292 3.45 7.19 20.36
CA PHE A 292 2.09 6.74 20.64
C PHE A 292 2.00 6.05 22.01
N SER A 293 0.92 6.31 22.74
CA SER A 293 0.54 5.58 23.95
C SER A 293 -0.88 5.05 23.77
N SER A 294 -1.12 3.79 24.16
CA SER A 294 -2.43 3.14 24.06
C SER A 294 -3.54 3.92 24.80
N GLU A 295 -3.17 4.68 25.84
CA GLU A 295 -4.10 5.52 26.62
C GLU A 295 -4.74 6.66 25.82
N THR A 296 -4.17 7.04 24.67
CA THR A 296 -4.69 8.10 23.79
C THR A 296 -5.42 7.54 22.56
N SER A 297 -5.66 6.22 22.51
CA SER A 297 -6.35 5.58 21.40
C SER A 297 -7.83 5.99 21.35
N ASP A 298 -8.26 6.52 20.20
CA ASP A 298 -9.67 6.78 19.92
C ASP A 298 -10.37 5.45 19.57
N PRO A 299 -11.38 5.01 20.34
CA PRO A 299 -12.07 3.75 20.08
C PRO A 299 -12.84 3.73 18.75
N ASN A 300 -13.19 4.89 18.19
CA ASN A 300 -13.98 5.03 16.96
C ASN A 300 -13.10 5.18 15.69
N MET A 301 -11.89 4.64 15.73
CA MET A 301 -10.88 4.86 14.68
C MET A 301 -11.07 3.97 13.45
N GLY A 302 -11.42 4.55 12.30
CA GLY A 302 -11.50 3.80 11.05
C GLY A 302 -10.13 3.31 10.52
N MET A 303 -10.16 2.23 9.72
CA MET A 303 -8.97 1.63 9.09
C MET A 303 -8.11 2.65 8.31
N ASN A 304 -8.72 3.63 7.64
CA ASN A 304 -7.99 4.67 6.90
C ASN A 304 -7.03 5.46 7.77
N THR A 305 -7.42 5.74 9.02
CA THR A 305 -6.55 6.48 9.93
C THR A 305 -5.53 5.55 10.59
N VAL A 306 -5.83 4.26 10.72
CA VAL A 306 -4.80 3.26 11.08
C VAL A 306 -3.69 3.28 10.04
N MET A 307 -4.08 3.18 8.76
CA MET A 307 -3.16 3.28 7.63
C MET A 307 -2.40 4.62 7.63
N LEU A 308 -3.06 5.76 7.85
CA LEU A 308 -2.42 7.07 7.87
C LEU A 308 -1.28 7.14 8.90
N ARG A 309 -1.53 6.70 10.14
CA ARG A 309 -0.53 6.74 11.22
C ARG A 309 0.61 5.74 10.97
N LEU A 310 0.32 4.53 10.52
CA LEU A 310 1.35 3.55 10.14
C LEU A 310 2.23 4.06 9.00
N ASN A 311 1.66 4.76 8.02
CA ASN A 311 2.43 5.37 6.94
C ASN A 311 3.31 6.53 7.41
N TYR A 312 2.83 7.35 8.36
CA TYR A 312 3.65 8.39 8.98
C TYR A 312 4.85 7.78 9.73
N HIS A 313 4.62 6.79 10.59
CA HIS A 313 5.71 6.14 11.34
C HIS A 313 6.68 5.43 10.42
N LEU A 314 6.20 4.79 9.34
CA LEU A 314 7.07 4.22 8.32
C LEU A 314 7.97 5.28 7.66
N CYS A 315 7.42 6.45 7.32
CA CYS A 315 8.21 7.55 6.76
C CYS A 315 9.28 8.02 7.76
N MET A 316 8.94 8.20 9.04
CA MET A 316 9.91 8.52 10.10
C MET A 316 11.03 7.50 10.14
N THR A 317 10.69 6.20 10.21
CA THR A 317 11.67 5.12 10.24
C THR A 317 12.58 5.16 9.02
N ILE A 318 12.03 5.24 7.81
CA ILE A 318 12.80 5.25 6.56
C ILE A 318 13.71 6.48 6.47
N ILE A 319 13.20 7.68 6.77
CA ILE A 319 14.01 8.91 6.69
C ILE A 319 15.19 8.84 7.66
N HIS A 320 14.94 8.43 8.90
CA HIS A 320 15.96 8.48 9.94
C HIS A 320 16.91 7.29 9.96
N GLN A 321 16.46 6.09 9.58
CA GLN A 321 17.31 4.90 9.50
C GLN A 321 18.42 5.05 8.45
N ALA A 322 18.22 5.94 7.46
CA ALA A 322 19.23 6.29 6.49
C ALA A 322 20.55 6.80 7.12
N SER A 323 20.51 7.36 8.34
CA SER A 323 21.69 7.85 9.06
C SER A 323 22.68 6.74 9.41
N GLY A 324 22.22 5.50 9.54
CA GLY A 324 23.08 4.34 9.84
C GLY A 324 24.13 4.05 8.76
N ARG A 325 24.05 4.69 7.59
CA ARG A 325 25.02 4.58 6.49
C ARG A 325 26.14 5.61 6.55
N CYS A 326 26.15 6.51 7.53
CA CYS A 326 27.24 7.47 7.70
C CYS A 326 28.57 6.72 7.90
N LYS A 327 29.59 7.07 7.12
CA LYS A 327 30.93 6.45 7.19
C LYS A 327 31.59 6.75 8.54
N ALA A 328 31.40 7.97 9.07
CA ALA A 328 31.90 8.40 10.37
C ALA A 328 31.33 7.55 11.52
N TRP A 329 30.08 7.09 11.40
CA TRP A 329 29.44 6.17 12.34
C TRP A 329 30.12 4.79 12.30
N MET A 330 30.32 4.24 11.10
CA MET A 330 31.02 2.96 10.92
C MET A 330 32.50 2.99 11.37
N GLN A 331 33.10 4.19 11.40
CA GLN A 331 34.51 4.40 11.77
C GLN A 331 34.69 4.93 13.21
N GLY A 332 33.62 5.12 13.98
CA GLY A 332 33.67 5.53 15.39
C GLY A 332 34.17 6.96 15.64
N GLN A 333 33.92 7.91 14.72
CA GLN A 333 34.35 9.31 14.91
C GLN A 333 33.37 10.09 15.81
N SER A 334 33.87 10.62 16.93
CA SER A 334 33.06 11.09 18.07
C SER A 334 32.12 12.28 17.80
N GLY A 335 32.53 13.29 17.03
CA GLY A 335 31.74 14.53 16.87
C GLY A 335 30.49 14.42 15.97
N MET A 336 30.47 13.46 15.05
CA MET A 336 29.34 13.23 14.13
C MET A 336 28.38 12.15 14.66
N MET A 337 28.76 11.50 15.78
CA MET A 337 28.08 10.36 16.37
C MET A 337 26.77 10.73 17.06
N ASP A 338 26.69 11.92 17.69
CA ASP A 338 25.51 12.38 18.42
C ASP A 338 24.29 12.62 17.50
N GLY A 339 24.49 13.28 16.36
CA GLY A 339 23.42 13.53 15.38
C GLY A 339 22.93 12.25 14.72
N VAL A 340 23.84 11.32 14.40
CA VAL A 340 23.49 10.01 13.84
C VAL A 340 22.73 9.16 14.86
N SER A 341 23.19 9.16 16.12
CA SER A 341 22.55 8.46 17.25
C SER A 341 21.14 9.00 17.51
N SER A 342 20.97 10.32 17.55
CA SER A 342 19.65 10.96 17.72
C SER A 342 18.69 10.61 16.57
N SER A 343 19.16 10.64 15.32
CA SER A 343 18.36 10.20 14.17
C SER A 343 17.96 8.73 14.30
N MET A 344 18.90 7.83 14.62
CA MET A 344 18.59 6.42 14.80
C MET A 344 17.56 6.20 15.92
N ALA A 345 17.66 6.92 17.03
CA ALA A 345 16.69 6.87 18.11
C ALA A 345 15.26 7.25 17.66
N LEU A 346 15.11 8.25 16.78
CA LEU A 346 13.82 8.62 16.19
C LEU A 346 13.22 7.47 15.36
N SER A 347 14.04 6.78 14.57
CA SER A 347 13.58 5.61 13.78
C SER A 347 13.12 4.45 14.67
N VAL A 348 13.80 4.23 15.80
CA VAL A 348 13.45 3.19 16.77
C VAL A 348 12.16 3.56 17.49
N GLU A 349 12.01 4.82 17.90
CA GLU A 349 10.81 5.31 18.59
C GLU A 349 9.57 5.27 17.69
N ALA A 350 9.70 5.65 16.41
CA ALA A 350 8.64 5.50 15.43
C ALA A 350 8.24 4.02 15.23
N SER A 351 9.23 3.11 15.27
CA SER A 351 9.00 1.67 15.17
C SER A 351 8.28 1.11 16.41
N ARG A 352 8.66 1.54 17.62
CA ARG A 352 7.95 1.21 18.86
C ARG A 352 6.50 1.68 18.82
N SER A 353 6.30 2.93 18.38
CA SER A 353 4.96 3.52 18.23
C SER A 353 4.11 2.80 17.21
N SER A 354 4.70 2.35 16.09
CA SER A 354 3.99 1.54 15.08
C SER A 354 3.44 0.24 15.66
N LEU A 355 4.24 -0.47 16.44
CA LEU A 355 3.83 -1.75 17.06
C LEU A 355 2.75 -1.53 18.12
N CYS A 356 2.95 -0.56 19.02
CA CYS A 356 1.96 -0.24 20.06
C CYS A 356 0.62 0.20 19.44
N TYR A 357 0.70 0.98 18.36
CA TYR A 357 -0.48 1.45 17.67
C TYR A 357 -1.23 0.33 16.93
N LEU A 358 -0.51 -0.58 16.28
CA LEU A 358 -1.13 -1.73 15.63
C LEU A 358 -1.82 -2.65 16.65
N GLU A 359 -1.25 -2.78 17.86
CA GLU A 359 -1.87 -3.52 18.97
C GLU A 359 -3.18 -2.87 19.41
N ALA A 360 -3.16 -1.55 19.61
CA ALA A 360 -4.35 -0.79 20.01
C ALA A 360 -5.44 -0.75 18.92
N ALA A 361 -5.09 -1.01 17.66
CA ALA A 361 -6.00 -1.00 16.52
C ALA A 361 -6.50 -2.40 16.11
N GLU A 362 -6.23 -3.46 16.89
CA GLU A 362 -6.64 -4.84 16.57
C GLU A 362 -8.13 -4.96 16.18
N HIS A 363 -9.01 -4.22 16.85
CA HIS A 363 -10.47 -4.32 16.67
C HIS A 363 -11.00 -3.73 15.36
N VAL A 364 -10.22 -2.89 14.67
CA VAL A 364 -10.63 -2.21 13.43
C VAL A 364 -9.97 -2.76 12.18
N VAL A 365 -9.07 -3.74 12.33
CA VAL A 365 -8.45 -4.43 11.20
C VAL A 365 -9.51 -5.29 10.48
N VAL A 366 -9.78 -4.93 9.22
CA VAL A 366 -10.73 -5.61 8.35
C VAL A 366 -10.14 -6.87 7.72
N ASP A 367 -11.00 -7.78 7.28
CA ASP A 367 -10.61 -9.06 6.67
C ASP A 367 -9.86 -8.84 5.33
N GLY A 368 -8.90 -9.72 5.03
CA GLY A 368 -8.21 -9.73 3.72
C GLY A 368 -7.15 -8.64 3.52
N VAL A 369 -6.73 -7.93 4.57
CA VAL A 369 -5.68 -6.89 4.50
C VAL A 369 -4.31 -7.36 5.02
N PHE A 370 -4.17 -8.65 5.34
CA PHE A 370 -2.93 -9.23 5.89
C PHE A 370 -1.69 -8.76 5.12
N TRP A 371 -1.66 -8.96 3.81
CA TRP A 371 -0.52 -8.61 2.96
C TRP A 371 -0.27 -7.10 2.86
N THR A 372 -1.32 -6.29 3.00
CA THR A 372 -1.18 -4.83 3.00
C THR A 372 -0.55 -4.34 4.31
N LEU A 373 -0.98 -4.93 5.44
CA LEU A 373 -0.55 -4.54 6.78
C LEU A 373 0.76 -5.16 7.25
N ILE A 374 1.07 -6.42 6.92
CA ILE A 374 2.17 -7.17 7.54
C ILE A 374 3.54 -6.52 7.36
N PHE A 375 3.71 -5.72 6.31
CA PHE A 375 4.95 -4.98 6.07
C PHE A 375 5.30 -4.00 7.21
N TYR A 376 4.32 -3.28 7.76
CA TYR A 376 4.56 -2.26 8.79
C TYR A 376 5.14 -2.85 10.09
N PRO A 377 4.52 -3.85 10.74
CA PRO A 377 5.11 -4.46 11.93
C PRO A 377 6.43 -5.17 11.62
N MET A 378 6.58 -5.80 10.45
CA MET A 378 7.86 -6.44 10.08
C MET A 378 9.01 -5.43 9.96
N SER A 379 8.76 -4.27 9.34
CA SER A 379 9.74 -3.18 9.25
C SER A 379 10.10 -2.63 10.64
N ALA A 380 9.11 -2.45 11.52
CA ALA A 380 9.33 -1.99 12.88
C ALA A 380 10.13 -3.01 13.73
N LEU A 381 9.78 -4.30 13.64
CA LEU A 381 10.47 -5.38 14.34
C LEU A 381 11.94 -5.48 13.93
N LEU A 382 12.23 -5.40 12.63
CA LEU A 382 13.60 -5.42 12.13
C LEU A 382 14.39 -4.20 12.61
N THR A 383 13.77 -3.02 12.67
CA THR A 383 14.42 -1.80 13.17
C THR A 383 14.79 -1.93 14.65
N ILE A 384 13.84 -2.40 15.48
CA ILE A 384 14.06 -2.62 16.91
C ILE A 384 15.11 -3.72 17.14
N PHE A 385 15.01 -4.84 16.42
CA PHE A 385 15.98 -5.94 16.47
C PHE A 385 17.41 -5.45 16.16
N CYS A 386 17.60 -4.72 15.05
CA CYS A 386 18.89 -4.16 14.68
C CYS A 386 19.42 -3.19 15.76
N ASN A 387 18.55 -2.39 16.38
CA ASN A 387 18.95 -1.51 17.47
C ASN A 387 19.44 -2.29 18.71
N ILE A 388 18.77 -3.38 19.09
CA ILE A 388 19.23 -4.26 20.18
C ILE A 388 20.61 -4.85 19.86
N LEU A 389 20.83 -5.29 18.63
CA LEU A 389 22.14 -5.85 18.23
C LEU A 389 23.27 -4.81 18.29
N GLN A 390 22.97 -3.56 17.93
CA GLN A 390 23.94 -2.47 17.97
C GLN A 390 24.21 -1.99 19.39
N ASN A 391 23.18 -1.95 20.25
CA ASN A 391 23.25 -1.41 21.60
C ASN A 391 22.69 -2.41 22.65
N PRO A 392 23.29 -3.61 22.80
CA PRO A 392 22.71 -4.67 23.63
C PRO A 392 22.66 -4.35 25.13
N LEU A 393 23.47 -3.38 25.59
CA LEU A 393 23.51 -2.90 26.97
C LEU A 393 22.61 -1.68 27.22
N ASP A 394 21.91 -1.17 26.20
CA ASP A 394 20.98 -0.05 26.39
C ASP A 394 19.87 -0.43 27.39
N PRO A 395 19.47 0.47 28.32
CA PRO A 395 18.41 0.20 29.29
C PRO A 395 17.08 -0.25 28.66
N HIS A 396 16.76 0.21 27.45
CA HIS A 396 15.52 -0.15 26.76
C HIS A 396 15.61 -1.48 26.01
N SER A 397 16.80 -2.08 25.84
CA SER A 397 16.97 -3.31 25.05
C SER A 397 16.16 -4.50 25.59
N ARG A 398 15.98 -4.60 26.92
CA ARG A 398 15.12 -5.62 27.54
C ARG A 398 13.64 -5.34 27.31
N GLU A 399 13.23 -4.08 27.35
CA GLU A 399 11.84 -3.68 27.07
C GLU A 399 11.49 -3.90 25.60
N ASP A 400 12.40 -3.54 24.69
CA ASP A 400 12.30 -3.76 23.26
C ASP A 400 12.23 -5.24 22.91
N LEU A 401 13.02 -6.08 23.59
CA LEU A 401 12.88 -7.53 23.50
C LEU A 401 11.47 -8.00 23.94
N GLY A 402 10.92 -7.41 24.99
CA GLY A 402 9.53 -7.62 25.42
C GLY A 402 8.52 -7.24 24.33
N ARG A 403 8.75 -6.13 23.62
CA ARG A 403 7.93 -5.70 22.48
C ARG A 403 7.97 -6.70 21.33
N LEU A 404 9.13 -7.28 21.01
CA LEU A 404 9.23 -8.35 20.01
C LEU A 404 8.32 -9.54 20.38
N ASN A 405 8.27 -9.89 21.67
CA ASN A 405 7.41 -10.96 22.18
C ASN A 405 5.92 -10.63 22.08
N VAL A 406 5.52 -9.41 22.48
CA VAL A 406 4.13 -8.95 22.37
C VAL A 406 3.67 -8.91 20.92
N ALA A 407 4.53 -8.44 20.02
CA ALA A 407 4.24 -8.37 18.60
C ALA A 407 3.97 -9.74 17.97
N THR A 408 4.67 -10.81 18.38
CA THR A 408 4.35 -12.19 17.93
C THR A 408 2.91 -12.56 18.26
N VAL A 409 2.51 -12.36 19.51
CA VAL A 409 1.16 -12.70 19.99
C VAL A 409 0.09 -11.79 19.39
N MET A 410 0.43 -10.52 19.14
CA MET A 410 -0.45 -9.56 18.47
C MET A 410 -0.66 -9.94 16.99
N ILE A 411 0.41 -10.25 16.27
CA ILE A 411 0.37 -10.68 14.86
C ILE A 411 -0.45 -11.98 14.75
N GLU A 412 -0.25 -12.93 15.67
CA GLU A 412 -1.12 -14.10 15.80
C GLU A 412 -2.57 -13.70 16.02
N ARG A 413 -2.90 -12.83 16.98
CA ARG A 413 -4.29 -12.44 17.25
C ARG A 413 -4.97 -11.71 16.08
N ILE A 414 -4.29 -10.75 15.47
CA ILE A 414 -4.81 -9.93 14.36
C ILE A 414 -5.08 -10.82 13.14
N PHE A 415 -4.16 -11.74 12.82
CA PHE A 415 -4.24 -12.47 11.56
C PHE A 415 -4.80 -13.89 11.69
N SER A 416 -4.57 -14.63 12.78
CA SER A 416 -5.06 -16.03 12.91
C SER A 416 -6.57 -16.19 12.82
N ARG A 417 -7.35 -15.15 13.15
CA ARG A 417 -8.81 -15.25 13.22
C ARG A 417 -9.47 -15.39 11.85
N LYS A 418 -8.80 -15.02 10.73
CA LYS A 418 -9.48 -14.69 9.47
C LYS A 418 -8.66 -14.90 8.18
N LEU A 419 -7.61 -15.73 8.21
CA LEU A 419 -6.76 -15.99 7.03
C LEU A 419 -7.32 -17.12 6.16
N HIS A 420 -7.12 -17.00 4.85
CA HIS A 420 -7.32 -18.11 3.92
C HIS A 420 -6.23 -19.18 4.13
N GLU A 421 -6.50 -20.43 3.75
CA GLU A 421 -5.59 -21.57 3.98
C GLU A 421 -4.19 -21.36 3.38
N SER A 422 -4.12 -20.71 2.22
CA SER A 422 -2.87 -20.31 1.56
C SER A 422 -2.08 -19.24 2.34
N GLU A 423 -2.76 -18.36 3.08
CA GLU A 423 -2.13 -17.30 3.87
C GLU A 423 -1.64 -17.83 5.22
N LEU A 424 -2.26 -18.88 5.78
CA LEU A 424 -1.83 -19.54 7.03
C LEU A 424 -0.39 -20.07 6.94
N VAL A 425 0.00 -20.63 5.80
CA VAL A 425 1.36 -21.13 5.59
C VAL A 425 2.39 -20.00 5.65
N HIS A 426 2.09 -18.87 5.00
CA HIS A 426 2.95 -17.69 5.02
C HIS A 426 2.99 -17.03 6.39
N PHE A 427 1.83 -16.97 7.06
CA PHE A 427 1.72 -16.49 8.42
C PHE A 427 2.64 -17.28 9.37
N LYS A 428 2.67 -18.61 9.25
CA LYS A 428 3.57 -19.46 10.03
C LYS A 428 5.04 -19.12 9.79
N MET A 429 5.45 -18.92 8.53
CA MET A 429 6.82 -18.51 8.22
C MET A 429 7.19 -17.17 8.87
N VAL A 430 6.26 -16.21 8.88
CA VAL A 430 6.45 -14.92 9.55
C VAL A 430 6.58 -15.10 11.06
N ALA A 431 5.71 -15.90 11.68
CA ALA A 431 5.77 -16.19 13.11
C ALA A 431 7.11 -16.85 13.50
N ASP A 432 7.53 -17.88 12.77
CA ASP A 432 8.81 -18.58 12.98
C ASP A 432 9.99 -17.61 12.84
N PHE A 433 9.95 -16.71 11.86
CA PHE A 433 10.98 -15.69 11.67
C PHE A 433 11.05 -14.70 12.85
N ILE A 434 9.92 -14.24 13.38
CA ILE A 434 9.90 -13.33 14.55
C ILE A 434 10.43 -14.04 15.80
N VAL A 435 10.10 -15.32 16.00
CA VAL A 435 10.64 -16.13 17.10
C VAL A 435 12.17 -16.19 17.02
N GLU A 436 12.73 -16.36 15.82
CA GLU A 436 14.18 -16.37 15.63
C GLU A 436 14.83 -15.00 15.88
N LEU A 437 14.21 -13.91 15.44
CA LEU A 437 14.68 -12.55 15.76
C LEU A 437 14.75 -12.33 17.27
N LYS A 438 13.71 -12.74 18.00
CA LYS A 438 13.67 -12.66 19.46
C LYS A 438 14.82 -13.44 20.09
N ARG A 439 15.01 -14.70 19.68
CA ARG A 439 16.06 -15.58 20.22
C ARG A 439 17.45 -14.98 20.03
N LEU A 440 17.71 -14.41 18.85
CA LEU A 440 18.99 -13.78 18.53
C LEU A 440 19.20 -12.48 19.34
N ALA A 441 18.15 -11.67 19.53
CA ALA A 441 18.21 -10.48 20.36
C ALA A 441 18.50 -10.81 21.83
N GLU A 442 17.85 -11.85 22.39
CA GLU A 442 18.15 -12.38 23.73
C GLU A 442 19.61 -12.77 23.88
N CYS A 443 20.11 -13.56 22.93
CA CYS A 443 21.49 -14.02 22.93
C CYS A 443 22.48 -12.84 22.89
N ALA A 444 22.19 -11.79 22.12
CA ALA A 444 23.04 -10.61 22.02
C ALA A 444 23.11 -9.85 23.35
N ILE A 445 21.96 -9.63 24.01
CA ILE A 445 21.89 -8.97 25.32
C ILE A 445 22.65 -9.79 26.37
N ASP A 446 22.35 -11.08 26.47
CA ASP A 446 22.94 -11.94 27.51
C ASP A 446 24.46 -12.07 27.35
N LYS A 447 24.94 -12.18 26.10
CA LYS A 447 26.37 -12.19 25.79
C LYS A 447 27.07 -10.89 26.22
N ALA A 448 26.51 -9.74 25.86
CA ALA A 448 27.11 -8.45 26.20
C ALA A 448 27.20 -8.24 27.73
N TRP A 449 26.16 -8.62 28.48
CA TRP A 449 26.16 -8.57 29.94
C TRP A 449 27.13 -9.58 30.59
N ALA A 450 27.34 -10.75 29.98
CA ALA A 450 28.35 -11.69 30.44
C ALA A 450 29.77 -11.14 30.26
N GLU A 451 30.05 -10.55 29.09
CA GLU A 451 31.35 -9.93 28.78
C GLU A 451 31.63 -8.72 29.69
N GLN A 452 30.64 -7.86 29.94
CA GLN A 452 30.79 -6.72 30.85
C GLN A 452 31.09 -7.16 32.29
N ARG A 453 30.42 -8.22 32.78
CA ARG A 453 30.71 -8.80 34.10
C ARG A 453 32.11 -9.40 34.16
N ALA A 454 32.54 -10.11 33.12
CA ALA A 454 33.87 -10.70 33.03
C ALA A 454 34.98 -9.64 32.98
N ALA A 455 34.74 -8.49 32.35
CA ALA A 455 35.69 -7.36 32.31
C ALA A 455 35.76 -6.56 33.63
N SER A 456 34.77 -6.73 34.51
CA SER A 456 34.70 -6.06 35.82
C SER A 456 35.34 -6.88 36.96
N HIS A 457 35.78 -8.11 36.66
CA HIS A 457 36.50 -9.02 37.55
C HIS A 457 37.95 -9.16 37.07
#